data_AF-A0A2V7RQW5-F1
#
_entry.id   AF-A0A2V7RQW5-F1
#
_cell.length_a   1.000
_cell.length_b   1.000
_cell.length_c   1.000
_cell.angle_alpha   90.00
_cell.angle_beta   90.00
_cell.angle_gamma   90.00
#
_symmetry.space_group_name_H-M   'P 1'
#
loop_
_entity.id
_entity.type
_entity.pdbx_description
1 polymer ?
#
loop_
_entity_poly.entity_id
_entity_poly.type
_entity_poly.pdbx_seq_one_letter_code
_entity_poly.pdbx_strand_id
1 'polypeptide(L)' 'AERRIELAMEGQRLFDLRRWGQAYAASTINAFVTTEKTRRNWLTGAETFGQRHMLFPIPQTQIDLSKVGGTPKLTQNTGW' A
#
# COMPACT_ATOMS: atom_id res chain seq x y z
N ALA A 1 15.18 2.69 14.97
CA ALA A 1 15.91 3.52 13.99
C ALA A 1 16.90 2.67 13.18
N GLU A 2 17.64 1.77 13.83
CA GLU A 2 18.61 0.82 13.25
C GLU A 2 18.13 0.16 11.95
N ARG A 3 17.07 -0.67 11.96
CA ARG A 3 16.58 -1.34 10.75
C ARG A 3 16.33 -0.43 9.54
N ARG A 4 15.99 0.84 9.75
CA ARG A 4 15.73 1.79 8.65
C ARG A 4 17.02 2.21 7.95
N ILE A 5 18.12 2.29 8.71
CA ILE A 5 19.44 2.67 8.20
C ILE A 5 20.14 1.43 7.65
N GLU A 6 20.16 0.36 8.44
CA GLU A 6 20.86 -0.89 8.09
C GLU A 6 20.34 -1.52 6.80
N LEU A 7 19.02 -1.44 6.54
CA LEU A 7 18.37 -2.10 5.39
C LEU A 7 17.78 -1.08 4.41
N ALA A 8 18.38 0.12 4.34
CA ALA A 8 17.93 1.17 3.46
C ALA A 8 18.08 0.74 1.98
N MET A 9 17.07 1.03 1.16
CA MET A 9 17.05 0.71 -0.28
C MET A 9 16.99 -0.80 -0.62
N GLU A 10 16.78 -1.67 0.37
CA GLU A 10 16.71 -3.13 0.19
C GLU A 10 15.28 -3.70 0.14
N GLY A 11 14.28 -2.84 -0.12
CA GLY A 11 12.88 -3.25 -0.28
C GLY A 11 12.13 -3.62 1.01
N GLN A 12 12.79 -3.66 2.16
CA GLN A 12 12.18 -4.10 3.42
C GLN A 12 11.17 -3.10 4.00
N ARG A 13 11.39 -1.81 3.77
CA ARG A 13 10.70 -0.75 4.53
C ARG A 13 9.18 -0.78 4.40
N LEU A 14 8.65 -1.02 3.20
CA LEU A 14 7.20 -1.04 2.99
C LEU A 14 6.54 -2.22 3.73
N PHE A 15 7.14 -3.40 3.65
CA PHE A 15 6.63 -4.60 4.31
C PHE A 15 6.74 -4.49 5.84
N ASP A 16 7.84 -3.93 6.34
CA ASP A 16 8.01 -3.62 7.77
C ASP A 16 6.90 -2.68 8.28
N LEU A 17 6.60 -1.60 7.54
CA LEU A 17 5.50 -0.69 7.91
C LEU A 17 4.14 -1.39 7.91
N ARG A 18 3.84 -2.20 6.88
CA ARG A 18 2.55 -2.91 6.77
C ARG A 18 2.37 -3.93 7.90
N ARG A 19 3.40 -4.72 8.23
CA ARG A 19 3.31 -5.76 9.28
C ARG A 19 3.20 -5.19 10.69
N TRP A 20 3.71 -3.99 10.93
CA TRP A 20 3.51 -3.28 12.21
C TRP A 20 2.11 -2.69 12.37
N GLY A 21 1.28 -2.75 11.31
CA GLY A 21 -0.13 -2.44 11.36
C GLY A 21 -0.51 -1.16 10.61
N GLN A 22 -1.78 -1.09 10.19
CA GLN A 22 -2.31 0.00 9.36
C GLN A 22 -2.11 1.37 10.00
N ALA A 23 -2.40 1.52 11.29
CA ALA A 23 -2.28 2.81 11.98
C ALA A 23 -0.84 3.34 11.94
N TYR A 24 0.15 2.47 12.13
CA TYR A 24 1.57 2.83 12.09
C TYR A 24 2.06 3.14 10.67
N ALA A 25 1.62 2.33 9.68
CA ALA A 25 1.93 2.57 8.27
C ALA A 25 1.35 3.92 7.79
N ALA A 26 0.07 4.16 8.07
CA ALA A 26 -0.62 5.38 7.69
C ALA A 26 -0.01 6.62 8.34
N SER A 27 0.27 6.59 9.64
CA SER A 27 0.90 7.73 10.32
C SER A 27 2.27 8.04 9.73
N THR A 28 3.09 7.02 9.47
CA THR A 28 4.45 7.19 8.94
C THR A 28 4.44 7.72 7.49
N ILE A 29 3.66 7.08 6.61
CA ILE A 29 3.66 7.42 5.17
C ILE A 29 2.99 8.77 4.94
N ASN A 30 1.86 9.04 5.58
CA ASN A 30 1.15 10.31 5.40
C ASN A 30 1.95 11.50 5.97
N ALA A 31 2.69 11.32 7.08
CA ALA A 31 3.60 12.34 7.59
C ALA A 31 4.74 12.66 6.62
N PHE A 32 5.33 11.62 6.01
CA PHE A 32 6.35 11.79 4.97
C PHE A 32 5.78 12.53 3.75
N VAL A 33 4.64 12.09 3.21
CA VAL A 33 4.00 12.71 2.05
C VAL A 33 3.63 14.17 2.34
N THR A 34 3.10 14.48 3.53
CA THR A 34 2.75 15.85 3.93
C THR A 34 3.95 16.78 3.92
N THR A 35 5.11 16.28 4.34
CA THR A 35 6.36 17.05 4.33
C THR A 35 6.89 17.19 2.90
N GLU A 36 7.04 16.07 2.20
CA GLU A 36 7.71 16.03 0.90
C GLU A 36 6.86 16.61 -0.25
N LYS A 37 5.53 16.66 -0.13
CA LYS A 37 4.68 17.29 -1.14
C LYS A 37 4.96 18.78 -1.33
N THR A 38 5.56 19.44 -0.34
CA THR A 38 6.00 20.83 -0.44
C THR A 38 7.33 20.98 -1.19
N ARG A 39 8.08 19.88 -1.35
CA ARG A 39 9.42 19.82 -1.94
C ARG A 39 9.43 19.16 -3.32
N ARG A 40 8.43 18.31 -3.61
CA ARG A 40 8.36 17.47 -4.81
C ARG A 40 7.00 17.60 -5.48
N ASN A 41 6.97 18.28 -6.62
CA ASN A 41 5.72 18.59 -7.32
C ASN A 41 4.89 17.36 -7.71
N TRP A 42 5.52 16.21 -7.98
CA TRP A 42 4.80 14.98 -8.31
C TRP A 42 4.03 14.36 -7.13
N LEU A 43 4.28 14.81 -5.89
CA LEU A 43 3.52 14.37 -4.71
C LEU A 43 2.27 15.24 -4.46
N THR A 44 2.00 16.26 -5.27
CA THR A 44 0.82 17.11 -5.13
C THR A 44 -0.49 16.35 -5.26
N GLY A 45 -0.53 15.35 -6.15
CA GLY A 45 -1.67 14.44 -6.33
C GLY A 45 -1.60 13.15 -5.51
N ALA A 46 -0.72 13.07 -4.50
CA ALA A 46 -0.59 11.86 -3.69
C ALA A 46 -1.87 11.61 -2.88
N GLU A 47 -2.41 10.39 -3.00
CA GLU A 47 -3.55 9.96 -2.20
C GLU A 47 -3.17 9.68 -0.74
N THR A 48 -4.17 9.79 0.15
CA THR A 48 -4.01 9.44 1.55
C THR A 48 -3.80 7.93 1.70
N PHE A 49 -2.68 7.52 2.32
CA PHE A 49 -2.43 6.13 2.65
C PHE A 49 -3.43 5.65 3.70
N GLY A 50 -4.44 4.89 3.28
CA GLY A 50 -5.41 4.17 4.12
C GLY A 50 -5.46 2.66 3.89
N GLN A 51 -6.56 2.03 4.32
CA GLN A 51 -6.75 0.57 4.35
C GLN A 51 -6.48 -0.13 2.99
N ARG A 52 -6.96 0.44 1.88
CA ARG A 52 -6.76 -0.14 0.54
C ARG A 52 -5.28 -0.32 0.16
N HIS A 53 -4.38 0.49 0.71
CA HIS A 53 -2.95 0.47 0.38
C HIS A 53 -2.15 -0.56 1.19
N MET A 54 -2.80 -1.29 2.10
CA MET A 54 -2.16 -2.35 2.89
C MET A 54 -1.88 -3.60 2.06
N LEU A 55 -2.69 -3.84 1.02
CA LEU A 55 -2.56 -4.96 0.10
C LEU A 55 -2.54 -4.44 -1.33
N PHE A 56 -1.82 -5.14 -2.21
CA PHE A 56 -1.95 -4.89 -3.64
C PHE A 56 -3.31 -5.40 -4.13
N PRO A 57 -3.92 -4.75 -5.14
CA PRO A 57 -5.16 -5.23 -5.71
C PRO A 57 -4.94 -6.60 -6.35
N ILE A 58 -5.93 -7.48 -6.23
CA ILE A 58 -5.98 -8.67 -7.06
C ILE A 58 -6.23 -8.21 -8.50
N PRO A 59 -5.42 -8.63 -9.49
CA PRO A 59 -5.63 -8.22 -10.87
C PRO A 59 -7.03 -8.59 -11.36
N GLN A 60 -7.74 -7.64 -11.96
CA GLN A 60 -9.14 -7.83 -12.38
C GLN A 60 -9.31 -9.04 -13.30
N THR A 61 -8.38 -9.25 -14.23
CA THR A 61 -8.38 -10.42 -15.11
C THR A 61 -8.36 -11.74 -14.34
N GLN A 62 -7.67 -11.82 -13.19
CA GLN A 62 -7.66 -13.04 -12.38
C GLN A 62 -9.02 -13.28 -11.71
N ILE A 63 -9.69 -12.21 -11.26
CA ILE A 63 -11.06 -12.30 -10.73
C ILE A 63 -12.01 -12.80 -11.82
N ASP A 64 -11.90 -12.28 -13.04
CA ASP A 64 -12.72 -12.68 -14.17
C ASP A 64 -12.49 -14.13 -14.59
N LEU A 65 -11.23 -14.59 -14.62
CA LEU A 65 -10.87 -15.97 -14.92
C LEU A 65 -11.24 -16.96 -13.81
N SER A 66 -11.47 -16.49 -12.59
CA SER A 66 -11.86 -17.35 -11.46
C SER A 66 -13.33 -17.81 -11.48
N LYS A 67 -14.12 -17.38 -12.46
CA LYS A 67 -15.56 -17.64 -12.52
C LYS A 67 -15.87 -19.13 -12.76
N VAL A 68 -16.67 -19.72 -11.88
CA VAL A 68 -17.24 -21.07 -12.05
C VAL A 68 -18.75 -20.96 -11.98
N GLY A 69 -19.44 -21.37 -13.04
CA GLY A 69 -20.89 -21.19 -13.17
C GLY A 69 -21.30 -19.70 -13.20
N GLY A 70 -20.46 -18.83 -13.74
CA GLY A 70 -20.71 -17.38 -13.82
C GLY A 70 -20.32 -16.58 -12.56
N THR A 71 -20.04 -17.25 -11.43
CA THR A 71 -19.72 -16.59 -10.16
C THR A 71 -18.21 -16.58 -9.90
N PRO A 72 -17.58 -15.41 -9.65
CA PRO A 72 -16.16 -15.32 -9.29
C PRO A 72 -15.84 -16.13 -8.03
N LYS A 73 -14.68 -16.79 -8.01
CA LYS A 73 -14.16 -17.49 -6.83
C LYS A 73 -13.09 -16.70 -6.10
N LEU A 74 -12.43 -15.76 -6.79
CA LEU A 74 -11.61 -14.75 -6.15
C LEU A 74 -12.45 -13.53 -5.81
N THR A 75 -12.31 -13.05 -4.57
CA THR A 75 -12.93 -11.81 -4.08
C THR A 75 -11.84 -10.77 -3.93
N GLN A 76 -12.10 -9.54 -4.35
CA GLN A 76 -11.17 -8.43 -4.21
C GLN A 76 -10.87 -8.10 -2.74
N ASN A 77 -9.67 -7.56 -2.49
CA ASN A 77 -9.28 -7.00 -1.19
C ASN A 77 -10.18 -5.83 -0.81
N THR A 78 -10.48 -5.69 0.48
CA THR A 78 -11.34 -4.61 0.99
C THR A 78 -10.83 -3.22 0.58
N GLY A 79 -11.70 -2.42 -0.04
CA GLY A 79 -11.41 -1.04 -0.44
C GLY A 79 -10.89 -0.86 -1.87
N TRP A 80 -10.93 -1.91 -2.69
CA TRP A 80 -10.66 -1.92 -4.13
C TRP A 80 -11.90 -2.25 -4.95
#